data_AF-A0A847Z2R3-F1
#
_entry.id   AF-A0A847Z2R3-F1
#
_cell.length_a   1.000
_cell.length_b   1.000
_cell.length_c   1.000
_cell.angle_alpha   90.00
_cell.angle_beta   90.00
_cell.angle_gamma   90.00
#
_symmetry.space_group_name_H-M   'P 1'
#
loop_
_entity.id
_entity.type
_entity.pdbx_description
1 polymer ?
#
loop_
_entity_poly.entity_id
_entity_poly.type
_entity_poly.pdbx_seq_one_letter_code
_entity_poly.pdbx_strand_id
1 'polypeptide(L)'
;MSMFCFQCKQTAKGTGCTIGGVCGKKVDTANLLDAMTGKLVALAIAVNGKNTAKTDELMIDGLFTAITNVNFNDESIAKLEIKIDAEIKKYGDYKETDMKAIWDGDEDIRSLKSLILFGLRGMAAYAHHAKILGKSDKNVNAFFYKAMAAIGQEHTADELLALVIELGNVNLACMALLDDANTSTYGHPVPVKVTTNIEKGPFIVVTGHDLKDLELLLKQTEGKGINIYTHGEMLPAHGYPELKKYAHLIGNFGTAWQNQQKEFDNIPG
;
A
#
# COMPACT_ATOMS: atom_id res chain seq x y z
N MET A 1 13.09 -7.59 -22.60
CA MET A 1 11.80 -7.97 -21.95
C MET A 1 10.86 -6.78 -22.07
N SER A 2 9.54 -6.98 -22.24
CA SER A 2 8.60 -5.86 -22.36
C SER A 2 8.26 -5.25 -20.99
N MET A 3 8.34 -6.05 -19.92
CA MET A 3 8.33 -5.64 -18.51
C MET A 3 9.18 -6.60 -17.67
N PHE A 4 9.42 -6.28 -16.40
CA PHE A 4 9.92 -7.22 -15.39
C PHE A 4 9.28 -6.95 -14.03
N CYS A 5 8.60 -7.94 -13.44
CA CYS A 5 7.98 -7.77 -12.11
C CYS A 5 7.93 -9.11 -11.37
N PHE A 6 8.49 -9.14 -10.17
CA PHE A 6 8.60 -10.34 -9.32
C PHE A 6 8.19 -10.14 -7.85
N GLN A 7 7.51 -9.03 -7.53
CA GLN A 7 7.22 -8.66 -6.14
C GLN A 7 6.20 -9.54 -5.41
N CYS A 8 5.37 -10.30 -6.13
CA CYS A 8 4.29 -11.07 -5.53
C CYS A 8 4.57 -12.57 -5.59
N LYS A 9 4.01 -13.30 -4.61
CA LYS A 9 4.18 -14.75 -4.51
C LYS A 9 3.73 -15.53 -5.76
N GLN A 10 2.78 -14.98 -6.50
CA GLN A 10 2.21 -15.59 -7.71
C GLN A 10 2.97 -15.22 -9.00
N THR A 11 4.16 -14.62 -8.90
CA THR A 11 4.95 -14.28 -10.09
C THR A 11 5.16 -15.49 -11.01
N ALA A 12 5.17 -15.24 -12.32
CA ALA A 12 5.24 -16.31 -13.31
C ALA A 12 6.45 -17.21 -13.08
N LYS A 13 6.21 -18.53 -13.02
CA LYS A 13 7.21 -19.59 -12.78
C LYS A 13 8.01 -19.44 -11.48
N GLY A 14 7.58 -18.58 -10.56
CA GLY A 14 8.35 -18.24 -9.36
C GLY A 14 9.61 -17.41 -9.65
N THR A 15 9.75 -16.85 -10.85
CA THR A 15 10.94 -16.08 -11.27
C THR A 15 10.62 -14.62 -11.59
N GLY A 16 9.57 -14.34 -12.37
CA GLY A 16 9.31 -13.00 -12.87
C GLY A 16 8.28 -12.96 -13.99
N CYS A 17 7.37 -11.99 -13.93
CA CYS A 17 6.44 -11.66 -15.01
C CYS A 17 7.14 -10.78 -16.06
N THR A 18 7.22 -11.24 -17.32
CA THR A 18 7.99 -10.56 -18.38
C THR A 18 7.20 -10.08 -19.60
N ILE A 19 5.97 -10.56 -19.76
CA ILE A 19 5.06 -10.20 -20.87
C ILE A 19 3.69 -9.70 -20.39
N GLY A 20 3.42 -9.81 -19.09
CA GLY A 20 2.17 -9.51 -18.42
C GLY A 20 2.20 -10.10 -17.02
N GLY A 21 1.59 -9.42 -16.05
CA GLY A 21 1.48 -9.88 -14.67
C GLY A 21 0.45 -11.00 -14.53
N VAL A 22 0.74 -12.02 -13.72
CA VAL A 22 -0.25 -13.04 -13.31
C VAL A 22 -1.45 -12.39 -12.61
N CYS A 23 -1.24 -11.26 -11.94
CA CYS A 23 -2.30 -10.43 -11.35
C CYS A 23 -3.14 -9.64 -12.36
N GLY A 24 -2.89 -9.77 -13.67
CA GLY A 24 -3.57 -8.99 -14.71
C GLY A 24 -2.91 -7.64 -15.03
N LYS A 25 -1.80 -7.28 -14.36
CA LYS A 25 -1.06 -6.04 -14.64
C LYS A 25 -0.50 -6.07 -16.06
N LYS A 26 -0.89 -5.08 -16.87
CA LYS A 26 -0.40 -4.92 -18.26
C LYS A 26 1.02 -4.38 -18.27
N VAL A 27 1.70 -4.55 -19.41
CA VAL A 27 3.07 -4.07 -19.64
C VAL A 27 3.17 -2.56 -19.41
N ASP A 28 2.26 -1.78 -19.98
CA ASP A 28 2.30 -0.31 -19.88
C ASP A 28 2.17 0.16 -18.43
N THR A 29 1.19 -0.39 -17.70
CA THR A 29 1.03 -0.16 -16.26
C THR A 29 2.28 -0.55 -15.46
N ALA A 30 2.91 -1.69 -15.79
CA ALA A 30 4.14 -2.11 -15.10
C ALA A 30 5.29 -1.12 -15.32
N ASN A 31 5.47 -0.66 -16.56
CA ASN A 31 6.52 0.30 -16.91
C ASN A 31 6.26 1.68 -16.30
N LEU A 32 5.01 2.13 -16.20
CA LEU A 32 4.63 3.35 -15.48
C LEU A 32 4.94 3.27 -13.98
N LEU A 33 4.65 2.12 -13.34
CA LEU A 33 4.99 1.93 -11.93
C LEU A 33 6.50 1.90 -11.67
N ASP A 34 7.29 1.37 -12.62
CA ASP A 34 8.75 1.42 -12.56
C ASP A 34 9.27 2.86 -12.73
N ALA A 35 8.75 3.62 -13.71
CA ALA A 35 9.10 5.04 -13.90
C ALA A 35 8.78 5.87 -12.63
N MET A 36 7.56 5.71 -12.08
CA MET A 36 7.18 6.34 -10.82
C MET A 36 8.11 5.96 -9.67
N THR A 37 8.49 4.68 -9.57
CA THR A 37 9.43 4.24 -8.52
C THR A 37 10.81 4.90 -8.69
N GLY A 38 11.31 5.02 -9.93
CA GLY A 38 12.52 5.76 -10.24
C GLY A 38 12.46 7.24 -9.85
N LYS A 39 11.30 7.88 -10.00
CA LYS A 39 11.05 9.25 -9.53
C LYS A 39 11.02 9.33 -8.00
N LEU A 40 10.48 8.34 -7.30
CA LEU A 40 10.52 8.32 -5.83
C LEU A 40 11.95 8.19 -5.30
N VAL A 41 12.82 7.42 -5.97
CA VAL A 41 14.25 7.38 -5.66
C VAL A 41 14.88 8.77 -5.87
N ALA A 42 14.59 9.43 -6.99
CA ALA A 42 15.07 10.79 -7.24
C ALA A 42 14.56 11.80 -6.20
N LEU A 43 13.29 11.72 -5.80
CA LEU A 43 12.72 12.53 -4.72
C LEU A 43 13.47 12.29 -3.41
N ALA A 44 13.79 11.03 -3.09
CA ALA A 44 14.51 10.69 -1.88
C ALA A 44 15.89 11.36 -1.81
N ILE A 45 16.62 11.30 -2.93
CA ILE A 45 17.94 11.93 -3.08
C ILE A 45 17.83 13.46 -3.04
N ALA A 46 16.86 14.04 -3.75
CA ALA A 46 16.70 15.48 -3.88
C ALA A 46 16.37 16.16 -2.54
N VAL A 47 15.52 15.51 -1.73
CA VAL A 47 15.08 16.03 -0.43
C VAL A 47 16.23 16.01 0.59
N ASN A 48 17.11 15.01 0.54
CA ASN A 48 18.32 14.92 1.37
C ASN A 48 18.10 15.26 2.86
N GLY A 49 17.12 14.60 3.48
CA GLY A 49 16.77 14.78 4.90
C GLY A 49 15.96 16.04 5.24
N LYS A 50 15.53 16.82 4.24
CA LYS A 50 14.68 18.03 4.41
C LYS A 50 13.23 17.76 4.02
N ASN A 51 12.72 16.58 4.33
CA ASN A 51 11.37 16.18 3.93
C ASN A 51 10.30 17.05 4.61
N THR A 52 9.19 17.25 3.91
CA THR A 52 8.01 17.99 4.36
C THR A 52 6.81 17.06 4.39
N ALA A 53 5.72 17.49 5.03
CA ALA A 53 4.47 16.73 5.03
C ALA A 53 3.98 16.41 3.59
N LYS A 54 4.25 17.29 2.62
CA LYS A 54 3.86 17.06 1.23
C LYS A 54 4.75 16.02 0.55
N THR A 55 6.06 16.06 0.77
CA THR A 55 6.95 15.03 0.21
C THR A 55 6.66 13.68 0.85
N ASP A 56 6.35 13.65 2.16
CA ASP A 56 6.05 12.42 2.89
C ASP A 56 4.79 11.75 2.30
N GLU A 57 3.76 12.54 2.02
CA GLU A 57 2.55 12.10 1.33
C GLU A 57 2.86 11.46 -0.02
N LEU A 58 3.61 12.16 -0.88
CA LEU A 58 3.92 11.66 -2.22
C LEU A 58 4.78 10.39 -2.17
N MET A 59 5.71 10.30 -1.22
CA MET A 59 6.55 9.12 -1.01
C MET A 59 5.71 7.91 -0.62
N ILE A 60 4.86 8.07 0.40
CA ILE A 60 4.00 7.01 0.92
C ILE A 60 2.97 6.58 -0.13
N ASP A 61 2.27 7.52 -0.76
CA ASP A 61 1.22 7.22 -1.74
C ASP A 61 1.80 6.57 -3.00
N GLY A 62 2.98 7.01 -3.47
CA GLY A 62 3.66 6.39 -4.61
C GLY A 62 4.07 4.94 -4.32
N LEU A 63 4.64 4.69 -3.15
CA LEU A 63 5.01 3.33 -2.72
C LEU A 63 3.78 2.43 -2.57
N PHE A 64 2.70 2.92 -1.95
CA PHE A 64 1.46 2.16 -1.77
C PHE A 64 0.80 1.87 -3.13
N THR A 65 0.73 2.85 -4.02
CA THR A 65 0.17 2.69 -5.37
C THR A 65 0.82 1.55 -6.15
N ALA A 66 2.11 1.26 -5.90
CA ALA A 66 2.86 0.20 -6.57
C ALA A 66 2.73 -1.20 -5.93
N ILE A 67 1.97 -1.35 -4.83
CA ILE A 67 1.64 -2.68 -4.27
C ILE A 67 0.78 -3.49 -5.26
N THR A 68 0.96 -4.81 -5.23
CA THR A 68 0.17 -5.75 -6.02
C THR A 68 -1.32 -5.59 -5.77
N ASN A 69 -2.12 -5.47 -6.84
CA ASN A 69 -3.56 -5.30 -6.81
C ASN A 69 -4.08 -3.98 -6.23
N VAL A 70 -3.25 -2.94 -6.11
CA VAL A 70 -3.70 -1.61 -5.66
C VAL A 70 -4.19 -0.75 -6.81
N ASN A 71 -3.37 -0.54 -7.86
CA ASN A 71 -3.76 0.34 -8.95
C ASN A 71 -3.38 -0.24 -10.33
N PHE A 72 -4.36 -0.30 -11.23
CA PHE A 72 -4.23 -0.72 -12.62
C PHE A 72 -4.62 0.40 -13.61
N ASN A 73 -4.86 1.62 -13.12
CA ASN A 73 -5.31 2.76 -13.90
C ASN A 73 -4.12 3.66 -14.26
N ASP A 74 -3.68 3.58 -15.51
CA ASP A 74 -2.52 4.31 -16.02
C ASP A 74 -2.66 5.84 -15.88
N GLU A 75 -3.86 6.39 -16.08
CA GLU A 75 -4.12 7.83 -15.95
C GLU A 75 -3.89 8.33 -14.51
N SER A 76 -4.33 7.55 -13.52
CA SER A 76 -4.19 7.88 -12.10
C SER A 76 -2.73 7.79 -11.65
N ILE A 77 -2.00 6.79 -12.15
CA ILE A 77 -0.56 6.64 -11.90
C ILE A 77 0.20 7.83 -12.51
N ALA A 78 -0.08 8.17 -13.78
CA ALA A 78 0.55 9.30 -14.45
C ALA A 78 0.28 10.65 -13.75
N LYS A 79 -0.95 10.85 -13.22
CA LYS A 79 -1.28 12.03 -12.41
C LYS A 79 -0.44 12.11 -11.13
N LEU A 80 -0.12 10.98 -10.49
CA LEU A 80 0.73 10.95 -9.32
C LEU A 80 2.19 11.25 -9.70
N GLU A 81 2.69 10.69 -10.80
CA GLU A 81 4.03 11.00 -11.33
C GLU A 81 4.22 12.50 -11.59
N ILE A 82 3.23 13.16 -12.21
CA ILE A 82 3.28 14.61 -12.46
C ILE A 82 3.43 15.40 -11.15
N LYS A 83 2.75 14.97 -10.08
CA LYS A 83 2.86 15.61 -8.76
C LYS A 83 4.25 15.38 -8.15
N ILE A 84 4.79 14.16 -8.27
CA ILE A 84 6.13 13.82 -7.79
C ILE A 84 7.18 14.64 -8.54
N ASP A 85 7.11 14.70 -9.88
CA ASP A 85 8.02 15.50 -10.70
C ASP A 85 7.98 16.99 -10.36
N ALA A 86 6.77 17.53 -10.17
CA ALA A 86 6.59 18.92 -9.76
C ALA A 86 7.21 19.21 -8.39
N GLU A 87 7.17 18.23 -7.48
CA GLU A 87 7.80 18.36 -6.16
C GLU A 87 9.33 18.26 -6.25
N ILE A 88 9.88 17.31 -7.02
CA ILE A 88 11.32 17.16 -7.25
C ILE A 88 11.93 18.45 -7.78
N LYS A 89 11.28 19.10 -8.76
CA LYS A 89 11.75 20.36 -9.39
C LYS A 89 11.96 21.50 -8.40
N LYS A 90 11.34 21.47 -7.21
CA LYS A 90 11.56 22.46 -6.15
C LYS A 90 12.94 22.33 -5.49
N TYR A 91 13.56 21.17 -5.59
CA TYR A 91 14.86 20.86 -4.98
C TYR A 91 16.01 20.94 -6.00
N GLY A 92 15.71 20.96 -7.31
CA GLY A 92 16.69 21.08 -8.38
C GLY A 92 16.35 20.18 -9.57
N ASP A 93 17.33 20.00 -10.47
CA ASP A 93 17.23 19.07 -11.60
C ASP A 93 17.79 17.70 -11.20
N TYR A 94 16.91 16.81 -10.76
CA TYR A 94 17.24 15.42 -10.43
C TYR A 94 16.55 14.50 -11.43
N LYS A 95 17.34 13.65 -12.09
CA LYS A 95 16.83 12.66 -13.02
C LYS A 95 16.27 11.46 -12.27
N GLU A 96 15.17 10.91 -12.78
CA GLU A 96 14.64 9.64 -12.30
C GLU A 96 15.67 8.52 -12.45
N THR A 97 15.68 7.60 -11.49
CA THR A 97 16.51 6.40 -11.57
C THR A 97 15.88 5.42 -12.57
N ASP A 98 16.65 4.95 -13.55
CA ASP A 98 16.19 3.87 -14.42
C ASP A 98 16.16 2.55 -13.64
N MET A 99 14.95 2.09 -13.32
CA MET A 99 14.76 0.85 -12.57
C MET A 99 15.31 -0.38 -13.29
N LYS A 100 15.49 -0.34 -14.63
CA LYS A 100 16.14 -1.43 -15.37
C LYS A 100 17.57 -1.67 -14.91
N ALA A 101 18.30 -0.62 -14.50
CA ALA A 101 19.64 -0.78 -13.97
C ALA A 101 19.67 -1.64 -12.69
N ILE A 102 18.58 -1.66 -11.92
CA ILE A 102 18.42 -2.50 -10.74
C ILE A 102 17.99 -3.92 -11.15
N TRP A 103 17.04 -4.03 -12.09
CA TRP A 103 16.54 -5.34 -12.55
C TRP A 103 17.58 -6.17 -13.29
N ASP A 104 18.43 -5.51 -14.07
CA ASP A 104 19.50 -6.14 -14.86
C ASP A 104 20.86 -6.13 -14.12
N GLY A 105 20.89 -5.63 -12.88
CA GLY A 105 22.08 -5.57 -12.05
C GLY A 105 22.53 -6.93 -11.49
N ASP A 106 23.62 -6.89 -10.72
CA ASP A 106 24.14 -8.04 -9.97
C ASP A 106 23.03 -8.73 -9.15
N GLU A 107 23.03 -10.06 -9.13
CA GLU A 107 21.92 -10.83 -8.56
C GLU A 107 21.73 -10.60 -7.06
N ASP A 108 22.81 -10.55 -6.29
CA ASP A 108 22.76 -10.36 -4.84
C ASP A 108 22.35 -8.93 -4.50
N ILE A 109 22.94 -7.94 -5.18
CA ILE A 109 22.59 -6.53 -5.02
C ILE A 109 21.12 -6.28 -5.42
N ARG A 110 20.68 -6.82 -6.56
CA ARG A 110 19.29 -6.76 -7.00
C ARG A 110 18.36 -7.38 -5.98
N SER A 111 18.70 -8.56 -5.46
CA SER A 111 17.90 -9.27 -4.46
C SER A 111 17.70 -8.41 -3.20
N LEU A 112 18.77 -7.86 -2.64
CA LEU A 112 18.71 -7.03 -1.44
C LEU A 112 17.96 -5.71 -1.68
N LYS A 113 18.24 -5.00 -2.78
CA LYS A 113 17.50 -3.78 -3.15
C LYS A 113 16.01 -4.06 -3.37
N SER A 114 15.67 -5.19 -3.99
CA SER A 114 14.27 -5.57 -4.19
C SER A 114 13.58 -5.89 -2.87
N LEU A 115 14.24 -6.59 -1.96
CA LEU A 115 13.73 -6.87 -0.62
C LEU A 115 13.44 -5.58 0.15
N ILE A 116 14.37 -4.61 0.10
CA ILE A 116 14.18 -3.29 0.69
C ILE A 116 12.96 -2.60 0.06
N LEU A 117 12.93 -2.47 -1.26
CA LEU A 117 11.85 -1.78 -1.97
C LEU A 117 10.48 -2.39 -1.67
N PHE A 118 10.36 -3.71 -1.68
CA PHE A 118 9.08 -4.38 -1.43
C PHE A 118 8.64 -4.26 0.03
N GLY A 119 9.58 -4.30 0.98
CA GLY A 119 9.28 -4.01 2.38
C GLY A 119 8.85 -2.56 2.59
N LEU A 120 9.49 -1.59 1.92
CA LEU A 120 9.05 -0.19 1.95
C LEU A 120 7.65 0.00 1.40
N ARG A 121 7.27 -0.70 0.32
CA ARG A 121 5.90 -0.67 -0.21
C ARG A 121 4.89 -1.13 0.86
N GLY A 122 5.16 -2.26 1.53
CA GLY A 122 4.32 -2.74 2.64
C GLY A 122 4.24 -1.76 3.81
N MET A 123 5.40 -1.23 4.23
CA MET A 123 5.47 -0.23 5.30
C MET A 123 4.70 1.05 4.95
N ALA A 124 4.71 1.48 3.69
CA ALA A 124 3.97 2.64 3.21
C ALA A 124 2.45 2.45 3.34
N ALA A 125 1.92 1.25 3.12
CA ALA A 125 0.49 0.98 3.35
C ALA A 125 0.11 1.20 4.83
N TYR A 126 0.93 0.72 5.77
CA TYR A 126 0.68 0.95 7.19
C TYR A 126 0.78 2.43 7.57
N ALA A 127 1.82 3.12 7.10
CA ALA A 127 2.02 4.54 7.33
C ALA A 127 0.88 5.38 6.76
N HIS A 128 0.35 5.02 5.59
CA HIS A 128 -0.79 5.68 4.97
C HIS A 128 -2.03 5.59 5.87
N HIS A 129 -2.42 4.39 6.31
CA HIS A 129 -3.60 4.21 7.16
C HIS A 129 -3.44 4.90 8.52
N ALA A 130 -2.24 4.89 9.11
CA ALA A 130 -1.97 5.66 10.34
C ALA A 130 -2.17 7.17 10.10
N LYS A 131 -1.67 7.68 8.97
CA LYS A 131 -1.80 9.10 8.60
C LYS A 131 -3.24 9.52 8.36
N ILE A 132 -4.08 8.66 7.75
CA ILE A 132 -5.51 8.90 7.57
C ILE A 132 -6.22 9.12 8.93
N LEU A 133 -5.74 8.46 9.98
CA LEU A 133 -6.21 8.64 11.36
C LEU A 133 -5.45 9.74 12.14
N GLY A 134 -4.64 10.55 11.44
CA GLY A 134 -3.94 11.69 12.03
C GLY A 134 -2.66 11.33 12.78
N LYS A 135 -2.12 10.12 12.62
CA LYS A 135 -0.89 9.66 13.28
C LYS A 135 0.26 9.57 12.28
N SER A 136 1.42 10.09 12.64
CA SER A 136 2.64 9.97 11.86
C SER A 136 3.86 9.92 12.78
N ASP A 137 4.94 9.30 12.29
CA ASP A 137 6.21 9.22 13.02
C ASP A 137 7.37 9.73 12.16
N LYS A 138 8.19 10.61 12.73
CA LYS A 138 9.29 11.26 11.99
C LYS A 138 10.39 10.27 11.62
N ASN A 139 10.66 9.26 12.44
CA ASN A 139 11.69 8.26 12.17
C ASN A 139 11.23 7.33 11.05
N VAL A 140 9.97 6.89 11.08
CA VAL A 140 9.35 6.12 9.99
C VAL A 140 9.41 6.91 8.69
N ASN A 141 8.99 8.18 8.71
CA ASN A 141 9.02 9.02 7.51
C ASN A 141 10.43 9.21 6.97
N ALA A 142 11.40 9.55 7.83
CA ALA A 142 12.79 9.73 7.43
C ALA A 142 13.40 8.45 6.84
N PHE A 143 13.02 7.27 7.35
CA PHE A 143 13.55 6.01 6.86
C PHE A 143 13.13 5.71 5.41
N PHE A 144 11.92 6.10 4.98
CA PHE A 144 11.54 5.98 3.56
C PHE A 144 12.54 6.66 2.64
N TYR A 145 12.98 7.89 2.98
CA TYR A 145 13.96 8.63 2.19
C TYR A 145 15.34 7.97 2.21
N LYS A 146 15.82 7.57 3.40
CA LYS A 146 17.09 6.87 3.55
C LYS A 146 17.14 5.62 2.67
N ALA A 147 16.13 4.77 2.80
CA ALA A 147 16.10 3.49 2.12
C ALA A 147 15.84 3.64 0.61
N MET A 148 14.95 4.56 0.18
CA MET A 148 14.73 4.83 -1.24
C MET A 148 15.96 5.42 -1.93
N ALA A 149 16.72 6.30 -1.26
CA ALA A 149 17.97 6.81 -1.83
C ALA A 149 18.99 5.67 -2.03
N ALA A 150 19.10 4.74 -1.08
CA ALA A 150 19.99 3.58 -1.18
C ALA A 150 19.65 2.64 -2.35
N ILE A 151 18.38 2.58 -2.78
CA ILE A 151 18.00 1.83 -3.99
C ILE A 151 18.71 2.38 -5.23
N GLY A 152 18.82 3.71 -5.35
CA GLY A 152 19.45 4.39 -6.49
C GLY A 152 20.95 4.60 -6.39
N GLN A 153 21.57 4.26 -5.25
CA GLN A 153 22.99 4.48 -4.99
C GLN A 153 23.77 3.17 -5.00
N GLU A 154 25.08 3.27 -5.22
CA GLU A 154 25.99 2.13 -5.11
C GLU A 154 26.21 1.78 -3.63
N HIS A 155 26.04 0.50 -3.31
CA HIS A 155 26.25 -0.05 -1.98
C HIS A 155 26.79 -1.46 -2.09
N THR A 156 27.56 -1.86 -1.09
CA THR A 156 27.99 -3.25 -0.89
C THR A 156 26.82 -4.12 -0.43
N ALA A 157 26.94 -5.44 -0.60
CA ALA A 157 25.95 -6.39 -0.10
C ALA A 157 25.78 -6.29 1.42
N ASP A 158 26.86 -6.08 2.17
CA ASP A 158 26.82 -5.95 3.64
C ASP A 158 26.06 -4.69 4.09
N GLU A 159 26.25 -3.56 3.41
CA GLU A 159 25.51 -2.32 3.69
C GLU A 159 24.00 -2.48 3.40
N LEU A 160 23.66 -3.12 2.29
CA LEU A 160 22.26 -3.38 1.94
C LEU A 160 21.62 -4.39 2.90
N LEU A 161 22.36 -5.42 3.32
CA LEU A 161 21.88 -6.38 4.31
C LEU A 161 21.62 -5.71 5.66
N ALA A 162 22.51 -4.82 6.11
CA ALA A 162 22.29 -4.03 7.31
C ALA A 162 21.03 -3.17 7.20
N LEU A 163 20.79 -2.57 6.02
CA LEU A 163 19.60 -1.75 5.75
C LEU A 163 18.31 -2.59 5.72
N VAL A 164 18.36 -3.84 5.25
CA VAL A 164 17.22 -4.80 5.34
C VAL A 164 16.84 -5.06 6.80
N ILE A 165 17.83 -5.27 7.68
CA ILE A 165 17.56 -5.47 9.11
C ILE A 165 16.98 -4.21 9.76
N GLU A 166 17.52 -3.04 9.41
CA GLU A 166 16.98 -1.76 9.88
C GLU A 166 15.52 -1.55 9.41
N LEU A 167 15.21 -1.89 8.16
CA LEU A 167 13.85 -1.85 7.62
C LEU A 167 12.90 -2.71 8.46
N GLY A 168 13.30 -3.91 8.88
CA GLY A 168 12.51 -4.75 9.76
C GLY A 168 12.15 -4.05 11.09
N ASN A 169 13.14 -3.39 11.72
CA ASN A 169 12.93 -2.66 12.97
C ASN A 169 12.02 -1.44 12.79
N VAL A 170 12.21 -0.65 11.73
CA VAL A 170 11.36 0.52 11.46
C VAL A 170 9.95 0.10 11.06
N ASN A 171 9.80 -1.00 10.32
CA ASN A 171 8.49 -1.53 9.96
C ASN A 171 7.71 -1.99 11.21
N LEU A 172 8.38 -2.60 12.20
CA LEU A 172 7.74 -2.91 13.49
C LEU A 172 7.23 -1.65 14.19
N ALA A 173 8.00 -0.57 14.19
CA ALA A 173 7.56 0.72 14.73
C ALA A 173 6.38 1.31 13.94
N CYS A 174 6.38 1.18 12.61
CA CYS A 174 5.28 1.62 11.76
C CYS A 174 3.99 0.81 12.02
N MET A 175 4.09 -0.50 12.24
CA MET A 175 2.96 -1.33 12.64
C MET A 175 2.41 -0.94 14.01
N ALA A 176 3.29 -0.65 14.98
CA ALA A 176 2.88 -0.15 16.30
C ALA A 176 2.18 1.22 16.21
N LEU A 177 2.62 2.09 15.31
CA LEU A 177 1.97 3.37 15.02
C LEU A 177 0.54 3.15 14.47
N LEU A 178 0.35 2.22 13.54
CA LEU A 178 -0.97 1.89 13.01
C LEU A 178 -1.88 1.22 14.05
N ASP A 179 -1.32 0.35 14.90
CA ASP A 179 -2.04 -0.27 16.01
C ASP A 179 -2.57 0.79 16.98
N ASP A 180 -1.71 1.73 17.42
CA ASP A 180 -2.13 2.88 18.23
C ASP A 180 -3.18 3.72 17.52
N ALA A 181 -3.00 4.02 16.22
CA ALA A 181 -3.95 4.82 15.44
C ALA A 181 -5.35 4.19 15.43
N ASN A 182 -5.44 2.90 15.14
CA ASN A 182 -6.70 2.17 15.10
C ASN A 182 -7.31 2.00 16.48
N THR A 183 -6.53 1.52 17.47
CA THR A 183 -7.05 1.21 18.81
C THR A 183 -7.44 2.46 19.60
N SER A 184 -6.70 3.57 19.45
CA SER A 184 -7.05 4.85 20.09
C SER A 184 -8.27 5.52 19.43
N THR A 185 -8.54 5.24 18.14
CA THR A 185 -9.72 5.80 17.44
C THR A 185 -10.97 4.94 17.62
N TYR A 186 -10.84 3.61 17.53
CA TYR A 186 -11.98 2.69 17.43
C TYR A 186 -12.14 1.73 18.63
N GLY A 187 -11.25 1.83 19.63
CA GLY A 187 -11.19 0.95 20.78
C GLY A 187 -10.34 -0.30 20.53
N HIS A 188 -9.89 -0.96 21.60
CA HIS A 188 -9.19 -2.23 21.46
C HIS A 188 -10.15 -3.33 20.95
N PRO A 189 -9.75 -4.14 19.96
CA PRO A 189 -10.56 -5.24 19.47
C PRO A 189 -10.95 -6.22 20.57
N VAL A 190 -12.22 -6.64 20.57
CA VAL A 190 -12.74 -7.68 21.47
C VAL A 190 -13.26 -8.88 20.67
N PRO A 191 -13.32 -10.09 21.27
CA PRO A 191 -13.92 -11.25 20.60
C PRO A 191 -15.39 -11.01 20.23
N VAL A 192 -15.72 -11.18 18.94
CA VAL A 192 -17.08 -11.00 18.41
C VAL A 192 -17.44 -12.16 17.49
N LYS A 193 -18.69 -12.60 17.53
CA LYS A 193 -19.25 -13.51 16.51
C LYS A 193 -19.72 -12.70 15.32
N VAL A 194 -19.16 -12.98 14.15
CA VAL A 194 -19.52 -12.30 12.89
C VAL A 194 -20.33 -13.26 12.03
N THR A 195 -21.52 -12.85 11.62
CA THR A 195 -22.36 -13.63 10.71
C THR A 195 -21.86 -13.53 9.29
N THR A 196 -22.03 -14.61 8.53
CA THR A 196 -21.84 -14.65 7.07
C THR A 196 -23.18 -14.75 6.31
N ASN A 197 -24.30 -14.72 7.03
CA ASN A 197 -25.63 -14.71 6.44
C ASN A 197 -25.94 -13.33 5.87
N ILE A 198 -26.63 -13.30 4.73
CA ILE A 198 -27.04 -12.07 4.06
C ILE A 198 -28.51 -11.79 4.40
N GLU A 199 -28.74 -10.67 5.07
CA GLU A 199 -30.06 -10.12 5.35
C GLU A 199 -30.75 -9.60 4.09
N LYS A 200 -32.09 -9.65 4.07
CA LYS A 200 -32.89 -9.09 2.98
C LYS A 200 -32.78 -7.56 2.96
N GLY A 201 -32.67 -7.00 1.75
CA GLY A 201 -32.65 -5.55 1.53
C GLY A 201 -31.38 -5.10 0.79
N PRO A 202 -31.28 -3.81 0.44
CA PRO A 202 -30.11 -3.26 -0.25
C PRO A 202 -28.89 -3.29 0.68
N PHE A 203 -27.71 -3.49 0.10
CA PHE A 203 -26.49 -3.54 0.89
C PHE A 203 -25.25 -3.07 0.11
N ILE A 204 -24.21 -2.71 0.87
CA ILE A 204 -22.89 -2.37 0.35
C ILE A 204 -21.87 -3.34 0.94
N VAL A 205 -20.97 -3.84 0.10
CA VAL A 205 -19.80 -4.63 0.54
C VAL A 205 -18.57 -3.74 0.51
N VAL A 206 -17.87 -3.63 1.64
CA VAL A 206 -16.62 -2.88 1.80
C VAL A 206 -15.46 -3.84 1.90
N THR A 207 -14.42 -3.62 1.11
CA THR A 207 -13.20 -4.45 1.05
C THR A 207 -11.96 -3.57 1.23
N GLY A 208 -10.80 -4.16 1.45
CA GLY A 208 -9.56 -3.45 1.75
C GLY A 208 -9.24 -3.47 3.24
N HIS A 209 -8.70 -2.35 3.76
CA HIS A 209 -8.20 -2.27 5.13
C HIS A 209 -8.55 -0.98 5.87
N ASP A 210 -9.05 0.04 5.17
CA ASP A 210 -9.19 1.38 5.75
C ASP A 210 -10.44 1.48 6.64
N LEU A 211 -10.21 1.56 7.95
CA LEU A 211 -11.28 1.67 8.94
C LEU A 211 -11.95 3.05 8.94
N LYS A 212 -11.25 4.09 8.46
CA LYS A 212 -11.82 5.45 8.38
C LYS A 212 -12.86 5.54 7.28
N ASP A 213 -12.59 4.95 6.13
CA ASP A 213 -13.56 4.84 5.05
C ASP A 213 -14.81 4.08 5.49
N LEU A 214 -14.65 2.97 6.22
CA LEU A 214 -15.78 2.25 6.82
C LEU A 214 -16.57 3.13 7.80
N GLU A 215 -15.90 3.85 8.70
CA GLU A 215 -16.55 4.77 9.64
C GLU A 215 -17.39 5.84 8.90
N LEU A 216 -16.81 6.45 7.86
CA LEU A 216 -17.48 7.46 7.05
C LEU A 216 -18.68 6.88 6.31
N LEU A 217 -18.57 5.66 5.79
CA LEU A 217 -19.68 4.97 5.13
C LEU A 217 -20.80 4.66 6.14
N LEU A 218 -20.47 4.12 7.31
CA LEU A 218 -21.44 3.79 8.37
C LEU A 218 -22.24 5.02 8.79
N LYS A 219 -21.55 6.13 9.06
CA LYS A 219 -22.18 7.43 9.37
C LYS A 219 -23.11 7.91 8.25
N GLN A 220 -22.69 7.78 6.99
CA GLN A 220 -23.48 8.23 5.85
C GLN A 220 -24.68 7.34 5.54
N THR A 221 -24.68 6.09 6.00
CA THR A 221 -25.73 5.09 5.70
C THR A 221 -26.69 4.84 6.87
N GLU A 222 -26.39 5.40 8.04
CA GLU A 222 -27.24 5.28 9.22
C GLU A 222 -28.67 5.78 8.96
N GLY A 223 -29.66 4.96 9.31
CA GLY A 223 -31.07 5.25 9.12
C GLY A 223 -31.58 5.16 7.66
N LYS A 224 -30.74 4.78 6.69
CA LYS A 224 -31.14 4.68 5.27
C LYS A 224 -31.68 3.31 4.85
N GLY A 225 -31.68 2.33 5.75
CA GLY A 225 -32.09 0.96 5.44
C GLY A 225 -31.13 0.22 4.51
N ILE A 226 -29.85 0.63 4.47
CA ILE A 226 -28.78 -0.01 3.69
C ILE A 226 -27.89 -0.78 4.66
N ASN A 227 -27.77 -2.09 4.44
CA ASN A 227 -26.90 -2.94 5.23
C ASN A 227 -25.44 -2.84 4.76
N ILE A 228 -24.50 -2.89 5.68
CA ILE A 228 -23.06 -2.87 5.39
C ILE A 228 -22.44 -4.22 5.73
N TYR A 229 -21.71 -4.78 4.78
CA TYR A 229 -20.92 -5.99 4.94
C TYR A 229 -19.45 -5.72 4.70
N THR A 230 -18.59 -6.34 5.49
CA THR A 230 -17.13 -6.37 5.26
C THR A 230 -16.79 -7.51 4.30
N HIS A 231 -15.64 -7.45 3.64
CA HIS A 231 -15.07 -8.54 2.83
C HIS A 231 -13.54 -8.57 2.99
N GLY A 232 -12.97 -9.76 2.91
CA GLY A 232 -11.52 -9.98 3.04
C GLY A 232 -10.97 -9.38 4.33
N GLU A 233 -10.00 -8.48 4.18
CA GLU A 233 -9.24 -7.90 5.29
C GLU A 233 -10.01 -6.83 6.09
N MET A 234 -11.25 -6.50 5.70
CA MET A 234 -12.14 -5.67 6.51
C MET A 234 -12.84 -6.46 7.62
N LEU A 235 -12.78 -7.80 7.62
CA LEU A 235 -13.38 -8.67 8.65
C LEU A 235 -13.04 -8.24 10.10
N PRO A 236 -11.79 -7.88 10.44
CA PRO A 236 -11.43 -7.46 11.80
C PRO A 236 -12.15 -6.21 12.30
N ALA A 237 -12.74 -5.40 11.41
CA ALA A 237 -13.48 -4.20 11.78
C ALA A 237 -14.61 -4.49 12.80
N HIS A 238 -15.20 -5.69 12.75
CA HIS A 238 -16.26 -6.11 13.68
C HIS A 238 -15.78 -6.26 15.13
N GLY A 239 -14.48 -6.41 15.37
CA GLY A 239 -13.89 -6.48 16.71
C GLY A 239 -13.79 -5.12 17.40
N TYR A 240 -13.78 -4.02 16.63
CA TYR A 240 -13.61 -2.67 17.16
C TYR A 240 -14.93 -2.11 17.72
N PRO A 241 -15.01 -1.79 19.03
CA PRO A 241 -16.26 -1.35 19.67
C PRO A 241 -16.94 -0.14 19.01
N GLU A 242 -16.16 0.88 18.60
CA GLU A 242 -16.71 2.11 18.03
C GLU A 242 -17.27 1.92 16.61
N LEU A 243 -16.83 0.89 15.89
CA LEU A 243 -17.41 0.51 14.60
C LEU A 243 -18.59 -0.45 14.81
N LYS A 244 -18.50 -1.36 15.79
CA LYS A 244 -19.55 -2.36 16.00
C LYS A 244 -20.85 -1.80 16.58
N LYS A 245 -20.83 -0.58 17.13
CA LYS A 245 -22.04 0.10 17.62
C LYS A 245 -23.07 0.39 16.54
N TYR A 246 -22.67 0.45 15.26
CA TYR A 246 -23.58 0.67 14.14
C TYR A 246 -24.37 -0.60 13.83
N ALA A 247 -25.68 -0.59 14.10
CA ALA A 247 -26.54 -1.76 13.98
C ALA A 247 -26.64 -2.30 12.54
N HIS A 248 -26.43 -1.45 11.53
CA HIS A 248 -26.43 -1.83 10.11
C HIS A 248 -25.07 -2.33 9.60
N LEU A 249 -24.04 -2.44 10.45
CA LEU A 249 -22.83 -3.23 10.19
C LEU A 249 -23.12 -4.71 10.50
N ILE A 250 -23.64 -5.43 9.50
CA ILE A 250 -24.28 -6.73 9.71
C ILE A 250 -23.25 -7.85 9.90
N GLY A 251 -22.40 -8.08 8.90
CA GLY A 251 -21.56 -9.28 8.85
C GLY A 251 -20.41 -9.19 7.87
N ASN A 252 -19.84 -10.35 7.54
CA ASN A 252 -18.78 -10.48 6.54
C ASN A 252 -19.27 -11.29 5.35
N PHE A 253 -19.13 -10.72 4.16
CA PHE A 253 -19.47 -11.33 2.89
C PHE A 253 -18.24 -12.01 2.29
N GLY A 254 -18.42 -13.24 1.81
CA GLY A 254 -17.41 -13.95 1.05
C GLY A 254 -16.18 -14.38 1.88
N THR A 255 -15.04 -14.48 1.19
CA THR A 255 -13.81 -15.04 1.73
C THR A 255 -12.62 -14.11 1.47
N ALA A 256 -11.47 -14.66 1.05
CA ALA A 256 -10.27 -13.90 0.74
C ALA A 256 -10.34 -13.31 -0.68
N TRP A 257 -9.56 -12.26 -0.92
CA TRP A 257 -9.61 -11.44 -2.14
C TRP A 257 -9.50 -12.22 -3.46
N GLN A 258 -8.83 -13.37 -3.47
CA GLN A 258 -8.65 -14.19 -4.69
C GLN A 258 -10.00 -14.68 -5.26
N ASN A 259 -11.03 -14.79 -4.42
CA ASN A 259 -12.35 -15.26 -4.81
C ASN A 259 -13.30 -14.14 -5.25
N GLN A 260 -12.88 -12.87 -5.15
CA GLN A 260 -13.75 -11.71 -5.39
C GLN A 260 -14.40 -11.70 -6.78
N GLN A 261 -13.75 -12.24 -7.81
CA GLN A 261 -14.36 -12.32 -9.15
C GLN A 261 -15.60 -13.20 -9.17
N LYS A 262 -15.67 -14.24 -8.34
CA LYS A 262 -16.84 -15.11 -8.23
C LYS A 262 -17.83 -14.57 -7.21
N GLU A 263 -17.32 -14.03 -6.11
CA GLU A 263 -18.15 -13.57 -4.99
C GLU A 263 -18.86 -12.24 -5.30
N PHE A 264 -18.23 -11.34 -6.07
CA PHE A 264 -18.84 -10.07 -6.46
C PHE A 264 -19.58 -10.13 -7.79
N ASP A 265 -19.41 -11.21 -8.57
CA ASP A 265 -20.16 -11.39 -9.81
C ASP A 265 -21.64 -11.56 -9.50
N ASN A 266 -22.48 -10.80 -10.20
CA ASN A 266 -23.94 -10.76 -10.03
C ASN A 266 -24.41 -10.53 -8.58
N ILE A 267 -23.63 -9.80 -7.78
CA ILE A 267 -24.06 -9.43 -6.43
C ILE A 267 -25.38 -8.64 -6.50
N PRO A 268 -26.44 -9.03 -5.77
CA PRO A 268 -27.78 -8.47 -5.94
C PRO A 268 -27.98 -7.11 -5.24
N GLY A 269 -26.91 -6.31 -5.17
CA GLY A 269 -26.79 -5.08 -4.36
C GLY A 269 -27.88 -4.05 -4.57
#